data_AF-A0A4Q5LBW7-F1
#
_entry.id   AF-A0A4Q5LBW7-F1
#
_cell.length_a   1.000
_cell.length_b   1.000
_cell.length_c   1.000
_cell.angle_alpha   90.00
_cell.angle_beta   90.00
_cell.angle_gamma   90.00
#
_symmetry.space_group_name_H-M   'P 1'
#
loop_
_entity.id
_entity.type
_entity.pdbx_description
1 polymer ?
#
loop_
_entity_poly.entity_id
_entity_poly.type
_entity_poly.pdbx_seq_one_letter_code
_entity_poly.pdbx_strand_id
1 'polypeptide(L)'
;MKKLNLFYWLTTGLLAALMTLSGVSNLLSVPEAIAGLQHLGYPAYLSPFLGVAKLLGVVALLVPGFPRLREWAYAGFVFDLAGALYSGVAVGDPAAQWLPILVGFALIAASYQLNRRRTGAAAFAPATGSLSTAA
;
A
#
# COMPACT_ATOMS: atom_id res chain seq x y z
N MET A 1 19.47 -1.37 12.65
CA MET A 1 18.25 -2.15 12.96
C MET A 1 17.08 -1.27 13.43
N LYS A 2 17.15 -0.60 14.61
CA LYS A 2 16.01 0.18 15.16
C LYS A 2 15.48 1.30 14.24
N LYS A 3 16.38 2.11 13.66
CA LYS A 3 16.01 3.19 12.73
C LYS A 3 15.29 2.66 11.48
N LEU A 4 15.78 1.56 10.89
CA LEU A 4 15.17 0.93 9.71
C LEU A 4 13.74 0.44 10.00
N ASN A 5 13.53 -0.20 11.15
CA ASN A 5 12.19 -0.62 11.59
C ASN A 5 11.27 0.58 11.79
N LEU A 6 11.75 1.67 12.40
CA LEU A 6 10.96 2.88 12.61
C LEU A 6 10.52 3.50 11.28
N PHE A 7 11.44 3.74 10.35
CA PHE A 7 11.10 4.27 9.03
C PHE A 7 10.16 3.35 8.23
N TYR A 8 10.37 2.03 8.32
CA TYR A 8 9.47 1.06 7.71
C TYR A 8 8.05 1.20 8.25
N TRP A 9 7.88 1.22 9.57
CA TRP A 9 6.55 1.31 10.18
C TRP A 9 5.90 2.68 9.97
N LEU A 10 6.69 3.76 9.90
CA LEU A 10 6.18 5.09 9.55
C LEU A 10 5.62 5.11 8.12
N THR A 11 6.41 4.68 7.12
CA THR A 11 5.99 4.67 5.72
C THR A 11 4.84 3.70 5.45
N THR A 12 4.91 2.50 6.04
CA THR A 12 3.88 1.46 5.91
C THR A 12 2.60 1.85 6.65
N GLY A 13 2.72 2.46 7.84
CA GLY A 13 1.57 2.96 8.58
C GLY A 13 0.87 4.10 7.86
N LEU A 14 1.62 5.04 7.27
CA LEU A 14 1.06 6.13 6.48
C LEU A 14 0.39 5.63 5.19
N LEU A 15 1.03 4.70 4.47
CA LEU A 15 0.42 4.03 3.32
C LEU A 15 -0.87 3.31 3.70
N ALA A 16 -0.83 2.52 4.77
CA ALA A 16 -1.99 1.79 5.27
C ALA A 16 -3.13 2.73 5.68
N ALA A 17 -2.83 3.84 6.36
CA ALA A 17 -3.84 4.84 6.73
C ALA A 17 -4.50 5.47 5.50
N LEU A 18 -3.69 5.87 4.50
CA LEU A 18 -4.19 6.47 3.27
C LEU A 18 -5.05 5.50 2.46
N MET A 19 -4.61 4.24 2.32
CA MET A 19 -5.37 3.18 1.66
C MET A 19 -6.63 2.78 2.44
N THR A 20 -6.60 2.81 3.78
CA THR A 20 -7.75 2.52 4.63
C THR A 20 -8.81 3.62 4.50
N LEU A 21 -8.42 4.89 4.55
CA LEU A 21 -9.36 6.00 4.41
C LEU A 21 -10.07 5.93 3.05
N SER A 22 -9.31 5.81 1.96
CA SER A 22 -9.88 5.63 0.62
C SER A 22 -10.71 4.35 0.51
N GLY A 23 -10.23 3.24 1.08
CA GLY A 23 -10.90 1.95 1.05
C GLY A 23 -12.24 1.94 1.79
N VAL A 24 -12.31 2.55 2.98
CA VAL A 24 -13.56 2.67 3.75
C VAL A 24 -14.55 3.58 3.04
N SER A 25 -14.12 4.74 2.54
CA SER A 25 -14.98 5.64 1.75
C SER A 25 -15.57 4.91 0.54
N ASN A 26 -14.74 4.15 -0.18
CA ASN A 26 -15.17 3.35 -1.32
C ASN A 26 -16.12 2.20 -0.91
N LEU A 27 -15.82 1.50 0.19
CA LEU A 27 -16.63 0.39 0.70
C LEU A 27 -18.03 0.86 1.10
N LEU A 28 -18.10 1.96 1.84
CA LEU A 28 -19.35 2.58 2.28
C LEU A 28 -20.06 3.32 1.14
N SER A 29 -19.41 3.45 -0.02
CA SER A 29 -19.94 4.16 -1.19
C SER A 29 -20.44 5.56 -0.82
N VAL A 30 -19.62 6.28 -0.06
CA VAL A 30 -19.94 7.67 0.34
C VAL A 30 -20.11 8.54 -0.90
N PRO A 31 -20.95 9.59 -0.87
CA PRO A 31 -21.25 10.40 -2.05
C PRO A 31 -20.01 10.90 -2.81
N GLU A 32 -18.96 11.29 -2.09
CA GLU A 32 -17.70 11.76 -2.66
C GLU A 32 -16.95 10.66 -3.42
N ALA A 33 -16.97 9.41 -2.93
CA ALA A 33 -16.33 8.27 -3.59
C ALA A 33 -17.06 7.89 -4.89
N ILE A 34 -18.40 7.90 -4.85
CA ILE A 34 -19.22 7.65 -6.05
C ILE A 34 -19.01 8.77 -7.06
N ALA A 35 -19.05 10.03 -6.64
CA ALA A 35 -18.85 11.19 -7.51
C ALA A 35 -17.47 11.15 -8.18
N GLY A 36 -16.42 10.78 -7.43
CA GLY A 36 -15.07 10.60 -7.98
C GLY A 36 -15.02 9.52 -9.08
N LEU A 37 -15.66 8.37 -8.87
CA LEU A 37 -15.73 7.33 -9.90
C LEU A 37 -16.56 7.75 -11.12
N GLN A 38 -17.69 8.41 -10.90
CA GLN A 38 -18.55 8.90 -11.98
C GLN A 38 -17.85 9.98 -12.82
N HIS A 39 -17.08 10.87 -12.19
CA HIS A 39 -16.24 11.85 -12.88
C HIS A 39 -15.24 11.17 -13.83
N LEU A 40 -14.67 10.03 -13.40
CA LEU A 40 -13.78 9.21 -14.21
C LEU A 40 -14.52 8.32 -15.24
N GLY A 41 -15.87 8.39 -15.31
CA GLY A 41 -16.68 7.58 -16.21
C GLY A 41 -16.94 6.15 -15.76
N TYR A 42 -16.63 5.82 -14.49
CA TYR A 42 -16.82 4.48 -13.93
C TYR A 42 -18.20 4.27 -13.30
N PRO A 43 -18.72 3.03 -13.35
CA PRO A 43 -19.99 2.69 -12.72
C PRO A 43 -19.86 2.63 -11.20
N ALA A 44 -20.94 3.00 -10.48
CA ALA A 44 -20.93 3.10 -9.02
C ALA A 44 -20.65 1.78 -8.28
N TYR A 45 -20.99 0.63 -8.87
CA TYR A 45 -20.72 -0.69 -8.26
C TYR A 45 -19.22 -0.96 -8.07
N LEU A 46 -18.36 -0.24 -8.80
CA LEU A 46 -16.90 -0.38 -8.68
C LEU A 46 -16.40 0.16 -7.32
N SER A 47 -17.12 1.10 -6.70
CA SER A 47 -16.78 1.68 -5.41
C SER A 47 -16.61 0.61 -4.32
N PRO A 48 -17.65 -0.17 -3.96
CA PRO A 48 -17.50 -1.15 -2.88
C PRO A 48 -16.47 -2.24 -3.21
N PHE A 49 -16.34 -2.63 -4.47
CA PHE A 49 -15.32 -3.58 -4.90
C PHE A 49 -13.89 -3.08 -4.63
N LEU A 50 -13.57 -1.86 -5.05
CA LEU A 50 -12.27 -1.24 -4.77
C LEU A 50 -12.05 -1.05 -3.27
N GLY A 51 -13.11 -0.74 -2.52
CA GLY A 51 -13.06 -0.63 -1.07
C GLY A 51 -12.61 -1.94 -0.40
N VAL A 52 -13.27 -3.05 -0.72
CA VAL A 52 -12.88 -4.38 -0.22
C VAL A 52 -11.45 -4.72 -0.62
N ALA A 53 -11.09 -4.54 -1.90
CA ALA A 53 -9.75 -4.85 -2.40
C ALA A 53 -8.65 -4.08 -1.65
N LYS A 54 -8.86 -2.77 -1.42
CA LYS A 54 -7.92 -1.93 -0.67
C LYS A 54 -7.74 -2.40 0.76
N LEU A 55 -8.84 -2.70 1.46
CA LEU A 55 -8.80 -3.14 2.85
C LEU A 55 -8.12 -4.52 3.00
N LEU A 56 -8.38 -5.45 2.07
CA LEU A 56 -7.65 -6.71 2.02
C LEU A 56 -6.14 -6.50 1.80
N GLY A 57 -5.77 -5.58 0.90
CA GLY A 57 -4.39 -5.17 0.70
C GLY A 57 -3.74 -4.61 1.96
N VAL A 58 -4.47 -3.78 2.72
CA VAL A 58 -3.98 -3.20 3.99
C VAL A 58 -3.75 -4.29 5.02
N VAL A 59 -4.68 -5.24 5.16
CA VAL A 59 -4.54 -6.40 6.06
C VAL A 59 -3.30 -7.22 5.68
N ALA A 60 -3.13 -7.53 4.39
CA ALA A 60 -1.95 -8.26 3.90
C ALA A 60 -0.63 -7.52 4.13
N LEU A 61 -0.65 -6.19 4.13
CA LEU A 61 0.52 -5.36 4.38
C LEU A 61 0.91 -5.33 5.88
N LEU A 62 -0.08 -5.17 6.76
CA LEU A 62 0.13 -5.01 8.21
C LEU A 62 0.34 -6.33 8.95
N VAL A 63 -0.34 -7.40 8.53
CA VAL A 63 -0.22 -8.71 9.19
C VAL A 63 1.10 -9.38 8.81
N PRO A 64 1.97 -9.70 9.79
CA PRO A 64 3.20 -10.42 9.53
C PRO A 64 2.92 -11.90 9.19
N GLY A 65 3.83 -12.54 8.46
CA GLY A 65 3.79 -13.99 8.19
C GLY A 65 3.41 -14.39 6.76
N PHE A 66 2.90 -13.46 5.94
CA PHE A 66 2.44 -13.75 4.57
C PHE A 66 3.21 -12.93 3.51
N PRO A 67 4.47 -13.27 3.20
CA PRO A 67 5.30 -12.47 2.29
C PRO A 67 4.71 -12.37 0.87
N ARG A 68 4.10 -13.45 0.34
CA ARG A 68 3.48 -13.43 -1.01
C ARG A 68 2.26 -12.52 -1.09
N LEU A 69 1.39 -12.55 -0.07
CA LEU A 69 0.23 -11.67 -0.02
C LEU A 69 0.63 -10.21 0.09
N ARG A 70 1.74 -9.91 0.78
CA ARG A 70 2.31 -8.56 0.83
C ARG A 70 2.76 -8.08 -0.54
N GLU A 71 3.44 -8.91 -1.33
CA GLU A 71 3.83 -8.55 -2.70
C GLU A 71 2.60 -8.30 -3.59
N TRP A 72 1.54 -9.11 -3.43
CA TRP A 72 0.26 -8.88 -4.13
C TRP A 72 -0.40 -7.58 -3.71
N ALA A 73 -0.37 -7.24 -2.42
CA ALA A 73 -0.89 -5.97 -1.92
C ALA A 73 -0.14 -4.77 -2.51
N TYR A 74 1.19 -4.80 -2.54
CA TYR A 74 1.99 -3.74 -3.17
C TYR A 74 1.66 -3.61 -4.65
N ALA A 75 1.60 -4.70 -5.41
CA ALA A 75 1.23 -4.68 -6.82
C ALA A 75 -0.20 -4.12 -7.03
N GLY A 76 -1.16 -4.57 -6.23
CA GLY A 76 -2.54 -4.10 -6.28
C GLY A 76 -2.65 -2.58 -6.03
N PHE A 77 -1.95 -2.06 -5.02
CA PHE A 77 -1.94 -0.61 -4.76
C PHE A 77 -1.27 0.18 -5.89
N VAL A 78 -0.20 -0.34 -6.49
CA VAL A 78 0.42 0.27 -7.67
C VAL A 78 -0.58 0.35 -8.82
N PHE A 79 -1.32 -0.72 -9.11
CA PHE A 79 -2.31 -0.72 -10.17
C PHE A 79 -3.53 0.16 -9.89
N ASP A 80 -4.00 0.22 -8.65
CA ASP A 80 -5.08 1.14 -8.24
C ASP A 80 -4.68 2.60 -8.46
N LEU A 81 -3.50 3.00 -7.97
CA LEU A 81 -3.00 4.37 -8.15
C LEU A 81 -2.67 4.68 -9.61
N ALA A 82 -2.15 3.71 -10.36
CA ALA A 82 -1.87 3.88 -11.79
C ALA A 82 -3.17 4.06 -12.58
N GLY A 83 -4.20 3.25 -12.28
CA GLY A 83 -5.52 3.36 -12.89
C GLY A 83 -6.18 4.70 -12.58
N ALA A 84 -6.11 5.16 -11.33
CA ALA A 84 -6.61 6.48 -10.94
C ALA A 84 -5.89 7.61 -11.68
N LEU A 85 -4.55 7.58 -11.76
CA LEU A 85 -3.77 8.59 -12.49
C LEU A 85 -4.08 8.58 -13.98
N TYR A 86 -4.06 7.39 -14.60
CA TYR A 86 -4.35 7.23 -16.02
C TYR A 86 -5.74 7.76 -16.38
N SER A 87 -6.75 7.42 -15.57
CA SER A 87 -8.12 7.85 -15.79
C SER A 87 -8.26 9.36 -15.62
N GLY A 88 -7.66 9.94 -14.58
CA GLY A 88 -7.66 11.39 -14.36
C GLY A 88 -7.02 12.14 -15.53
N VAL A 89 -5.87 11.66 -16.02
CA VAL A 89 -5.23 12.22 -17.23
C VAL A 89 -6.16 12.10 -18.44
N ALA A 90 -6.83 10.96 -18.63
CA ALA A 90 -7.71 10.73 -19.76
C ALA A 90 -8.97 11.63 -19.77
N VAL A 91 -9.50 11.99 -18.59
CA VAL A 91 -10.63 12.93 -18.47
C VAL A 91 -10.21 14.40 -18.39
N GLY A 92 -8.89 14.67 -18.40
CA GLY A 92 -8.34 16.03 -18.43
C GLY A 92 -8.20 16.70 -17.07
N ASP A 93 -8.05 15.92 -16.00
CA ASP A 93 -7.84 16.46 -14.65
C ASP A 93 -6.58 17.34 -14.56
N PRO A 94 -6.66 18.48 -13.88
CA PRO A 94 -5.50 19.35 -13.70
C PRO A 94 -4.40 18.64 -12.92
N ALA A 95 -3.14 18.89 -13.28
CA ALA A 95 -1.97 18.27 -12.65
C ALA A 95 -1.90 18.44 -11.12
N ALA A 96 -2.54 19.48 -10.58
CA ALA A 96 -2.66 19.69 -9.14
C ALA A 96 -3.34 18.50 -8.41
N GLN A 97 -4.27 17.81 -9.08
CA GLN A 97 -4.97 16.64 -8.53
C GLN A 97 -4.12 15.36 -8.53
N TRP A 98 -2.96 15.36 -9.19
CA TRP A 98 -2.09 14.18 -9.25
C TRP A 98 -1.20 14.06 -8.01
N LEU A 99 -1.01 15.15 -7.25
CA LEU A 99 -0.11 15.19 -6.09
C LEU A 99 -0.41 14.08 -5.05
N PRO A 100 -1.67 13.83 -4.63
CA PRO A 100 -1.96 12.74 -3.68
C PRO A 100 -1.60 11.36 -4.23
N ILE A 101 -1.78 11.15 -5.54
CA ILE A 101 -1.46 9.88 -6.21
C ILE A 101 0.05 9.66 -6.23
N LEU A 102 0.82 10.69 -6.57
CA LEU A 102 2.28 10.65 -6.56
C LEU A 102 2.85 10.42 -5.15
N VAL A 103 2.25 11.02 -4.12
CA VAL A 103 2.59 10.73 -2.72
C VAL A 103 2.31 9.26 -2.39
N GLY A 104 1.17 8.71 -2.84
CA GLY A 104 0.86 7.29 -2.70
C GLY A 104 1.93 6.38 -3.31
N PHE A 105 2.37 6.66 -4.55
CA PHE A 105 3.47 5.92 -5.18
C PHE A 105 4.78 6.02 -4.41
N ALA A 106 5.13 7.22 -3.93
CA ALA A 106 6.33 7.42 -3.12
C ALA A 106 6.29 6.59 -1.83
N LEU A 107 5.13 6.53 -1.17
CA LEU A 107 4.95 5.71 0.04
C LEU A 107 5.03 4.21 -0.24
N ILE A 108 4.46 3.74 -1.36
CA ILE A 108 4.61 2.34 -1.78
C ILE A 108 6.08 2.01 -2.01
N ALA A 109 6.79 2.80 -2.81
CA ALA A 109 8.20 2.58 -3.13
C ALA A 109 9.07 2.60 -1.87
N ALA A 110 8.84 3.57 -0.97
CA ALA A 110 9.57 3.67 0.29
C ALA A 110 9.29 2.48 1.21
N SER A 111 8.02 2.13 1.42
CA SER A 111 7.61 0.98 2.25
C SER A 111 8.20 -0.32 1.70
N TYR A 112 8.12 -0.55 0.39
CA TYR A 112 8.66 -1.73 -0.29
C TYR A 112 10.17 -1.86 -0.11
N GLN A 113 10.92 -0.79 -0.39
CA GLN A 113 12.37 -0.81 -0.30
C GLN A 113 12.85 -1.01 1.14
N LEU A 114 12.17 -0.42 2.11
CA LEU A 114 12.47 -0.60 3.54
C LEU A 114 12.13 -2.02 4.01
N ASN A 115 11.03 -2.60 3.55
CA ASN A 115 10.67 -4.00 3.80
C ASN A 115 11.76 -4.94 3.28
N ARG A 116 12.19 -4.76 2.03
CA ARG A 116 13.23 -5.58 1.40
C ARG A 116 14.55 -5.50 2.15
N ARG A 117 14.97 -4.29 2.55
CA ARG A 117 16.17 -4.06 3.37
C ARG A 117 16.07 -4.73 4.74
N ARG A 118 14.90 -4.69 5.38
CA ARG A 118 14.67 -5.32 6.70
C ARG A 118 14.76 -6.84 6.61
N THR A 119 14.10 -7.45 5.63
CA THR A 119 14.12 -8.90 5.44
C THR A 119 15.50 -9.40 5.00
N GLY A 120 16.19 -8.66 4.12
CA GLY A 120 17.57 -8.97 3.72
C GLY A 120 18.57 -8.88 4.88
N ALA A 121 18.44 -7.86 5.74
CA ALA A 121 19.28 -7.72 6.94
C ALA A 121 19.02 -8.84 7.97
N ALA A 122 17.80 -9.37 8.04
CA ALA A 122 17.47 -10.51 8.90
C ALA A 122 18.05 -11.84 8.38
N ALA A 123 18.15 -12.01 7.06
CA ALA A 123 18.68 -13.23 6.44
C ALA A 123 20.21 -13.39 6.61
N PHE A 124 20.95 -12.29 6.77
CA PHE A 124 22.41 -12.30 6.92
C PHE A 124 22.89 -12.23 8.39
N ALA A 125 21.96 -12.26 9.36
CA ALA A 125 22.34 -12.30 10.77
C ALA A 125 23.01 -13.66 11.06
N PRO A 126 24.29 -13.68 11.46
CA PRO A 126 25.00 -14.94 11.69
C PRO A 126 24.28 -15.73 12.79
N ALA A 127 24.16 -17.04 12.59
CA ALA A 127 23.64 -17.98 13.58
C ALA A 127 24.65 -18.11 14.75
N THR A 128 24.82 -17.05 15.54
CA THR A 128 25.60 -17.08 16.77
C THR A 128 24.73 -17.67 17.86
N GLY A 129 24.71 -18.99 18.00
CA GLY A 129 24.02 -19.64 19.12
C GLY A 129 23.79 -21.14 19.02
N SER A 130 24.80 -21.96 18.71
CA SER A 130 24.72 -23.40 19.01
C SER A 130 26.05 -24.14 19.20
N LEU A 131 27.19 -23.44 19.34
CA LEU A 131 28.50 -24.11 19.51
C LEU A 131 29.21 -23.63 20.78
N SER A 132 28.82 -24.19 21.92
CA SER A 132 29.55 -24.26 23.22
C SER A 132 28.48 -24.56 24.28
N THR A 133 28.30 -25.77 24.81
CA THR A 133 29.23 -26.46 25.71
C THR A 133 29.04 -27.98 25.65
N ALA A 134 30.03 -28.69 25.10
CA ALA A 134 30.22 -30.13 25.32
C ALA A 134 31.72 -30.42 25.20
N ALA A 135 32.44 -30.19 26.29
CA ALA A 135 33.80 -30.69 26.53
C ALA A 135 34.01 -30.76 28.05
#